data_AF-A0A3A9JDQ8-F1
#
_entry.id   AF-A0A3A9JDQ8-F1
#
_cell.length_a   1.000
_cell.length_b   1.000
_cell.length_c   1.000
_cell.angle_alpha   90.00
_cell.angle_beta   90.00
_cell.angle_gamma   90.00
#
_symmetry.space_group_name_H-M   'P 1'
#
loop_
_entity.id
_entity.type
_entity.pdbx_description
1 polymer ?
#
loop_
_entity_poly.entity_id
_entity_poly.type
_entity_poly.pdbx_seq_one_letter_code
_entity_poly.pdbx_strand_id
1 'polypeptide(L)'
;MDLHRHPSSEGRPMSQSPKPAARLTPDLLVRKGDVHAEPPRRVEDERLVQLTSRVKTSTVDRLREYAHKSRVSKQDIIEIALREYLDKMGA
;
A
#
# COMPACT_ATOMS: atom_id res chain seq x y z
N MET A 1 53.84 13.04 -26.24
CA MET A 1 52.82 12.00 -26.43
C MET A 1 52.10 11.79 -25.12
N ASP A 2 50.78 11.67 -25.24
CA ASP A 2 49.73 11.84 -24.24
C ASP A 2 49.69 10.86 -23.05
N LEU A 3 49.05 11.39 -22.00
CA LEU A 3 48.13 10.80 -21.01
C LEU A 3 48.41 9.39 -20.46
N HIS A 4 48.52 9.30 -19.12
CA HIS A 4 47.63 8.46 -18.31
C HIS A 4 47.40 9.09 -16.92
N ARG A 5 46.24 8.77 -16.34
CA ARG A 5 45.36 9.61 -15.53
C ARG A 5 45.14 8.98 -14.14
N HIS A 6 45.00 9.83 -13.11
CA HIS A 6 44.35 9.65 -11.79
C HIS A 6 45.06 8.86 -10.67
N PRO A 7 44.70 9.08 -9.37
CA PRO A 7 43.74 10.03 -8.79
C PRO A 7 44.34 10.96 -7.70
N SER A 8 43.92 12.23 -7.68
CA SER A 8 44.11 13.11 -6.52
C SER A 8 42.97 12.91 -5.53
N SER A 9 43.35 12.71 -4.28
CA SER A 9 42.49 12.50 -3.13
C SER A 9 41.96 13.82 -2.55
N GLU A 10 40.79 13.70 -1.90
CA GLU A 10 40.25 14.55 -0.81
C GLU A 10 39.59 15.90 -1.14
N GLY A 11 38.28 15.95 -0.83
CA GLY A 11 37.51 17.19 -0.80
C GLY A 11 36.05 17.01 -0.39
N ARG A 12 35.80 16.66 0.89
CA ARG A 12 34.65 16.91 1.80
C ARG A 12 33.17 16.86 1.29
N PRO A 13 32.24 16.39 2.16
CA PRO A 13 30.82 16.27 1.83
C PRO A 13 30.17 17.64 1.62
N MET A 14 29.39 17.79 0.55
CA MET A 14 28.53 18.95 0.37
C MET A 14 27.45 18.95 1.46
N SER A 15 27.67 19.85 2.42
CA SER A 15 26.75 20.31 3.43
C SER A 15 25.37 20.57 2.82
N GLN A 16 24.36 19.82 3.28
CA GLN A 16 22.96 20.10 2.97
C GLN A 16 22.59 21.45 3.58
N SER A 17 22.43 22.47 2.75
CA SER A 17 21.85 23.75 3.16
C SER A 17 20.43 23.51 3.67
N PRO A 18 20.03 24.01 4.86
CA PRO A 18 18.65 23.90 5.30
C PRO A 18 17.76 24.72 4.36
N LYS A 19 16.78 24.08 3.73
CA LYS A 19 15.76 24.77 2.93
C LYS A 19 15.05 25.79 3.84
N PRO A 20 14.90 27.06 3.40
CA PRO A 20 14.18 28.06 4.18
C PRO A 20 12.74 27.61 4.39
N ALA A 21 12.24 27.75 5.61
CA ALA A 21 10.85 27.47 5.96
C ALA A 21 9.91 28.26 5.02
N ALA A 22 8.99 27.55 4.36
CA ALA A 22 7.99 28.14 3.48
C ALA A 22 7.14 29.12 4.29
N ARG A 23 7.32 30.43 4.04
CA ARG A 23 6.43 31.45 4.58
C ARG A 23 5.08 31.30 3.87
N LEU A 24 4.07 30.82 4.59
CA LEU A 24 2.71 30.74 4.07
C LEU A 24 2.24 32.16 3.74
N THR A 25 1.95 32.41 2.47
CA THR A 25 1.37 33.67 2.00
C THR A 25 -0.05 33.82 2.58
N PRO A 26 -0.43 35.04 3.01
CA PRO A 26 -1.73 35.32 3.63
C PRO A 26 -2.93 35.11 2.69
N ASP A 27 -2.71 34.85 1.40
CA ASP A 27 -3.75 34.45 0.44
C ASP A 27 -4.35 33.05 0.70
N LEU A 28 -3.75 32.26 1.60
CA LEU A 28 -4.34 30.99 2.07
C LEU A 28 -5.27 31.17 3.28
N LEU A 29 -5.61 32.41 3.65
CA LEU A 29 -6.68 32.68 4.62
C LEU A 29 -8.04 32.37 3.99
N VAL A 30 -8.39 31.09 4.00
CA VAL A 30 -9.74 30.60 3.69
C VAL A 30 -10.73 31.37 4.57
N ARG A 31 -11.61 32.16 3.95
CA ARG A 31 -12.71 32.83 4.67
C ARG A 31 -13.60 31.75 5.28
N LYS A 32 -13.96 31.94 6.55
CA LYS A 32 -14.76 31.03 7.42
C LYS A 32 -16.18 30.71 6.90
N GLY A 33 -16.48 30.96 5.63
CA GLY A 33 -17.78 30.75 4.99
C GLY A 33 -17.74 29.97 3.68
N ASP A 34 -16.56 29.57 3.18
CA ASP A 34 -16.42 28.85 1.90
C ASP A 34 -16.21 27.34 2.07
N VAL A 35 -16.90 26.75 3.05
CA VAL A 35 -16.98 25.30 3.20
C VAL A 35 -18.32 24.84 2.63
N HIS A 36 -18.45 24.89 1.31
CA HIS A 36 -19.34 23.95 0.62
C HIS A 36 -18.65 22.59 0.59
N ALA A 37 -18.60 21.94 1.76
CA ALA A 37 -18.32 20.53 1.84
C ALA A 37 -19.53 19.82 1.24
N GLU A 38 -19.44 19.45 -0.04
CA GLU A 38 -20.29 18.38 -0.58
C GLU A 38 -20.19 17.22 0.42
N PRO A 39 -21.29 16.74 1.02
CA PRO A 39 -21.22 15.62 1.94
C PRO A 39 -20.55 14.46 1.18
N PRO A 40 -19.54 13.79 1.77
CA PRO A 40 -18.89 12.68 1.10
C PRO A 40 -19.99 11.71 0.68
N ARG A 41 -20.12 11.50 -0.64
CA ARG A 41 -21.07 10.54 -1.19
C ARG A 41 -20.80 9.24 -0.46
N ARG A 42 -21.80 8.75 0.27
CA ARG A 42 -21.76 7.43 0.89
C ARG A 42 -21.69 6.45 -0.27
N VAL A 43 -20.47 6.10 -0.66
CA VAL A 43 -20.24 4.87 -1.38
C VAL A 43 -20.69 3.81 -0.39
N GLU A 44 -21.81 3.16 -0.68
CA GLU A 44 -22.13 1.88 -0.08
C GLU A 44 -21.05 0.90 -0.58
N ASP A 45 -19.82 1.08 -0.06
CA ASP A 45 -18.82 0.03 -0.10
C ASP A 45 -19.49 -1.12 0.65
N GLU A 46 -19.83 -2.17 -0.09
CA GLU A 46 -20.09 -3.49 0.48
C GLU A 46 -19.06 -3.68 1.59
N ARG A 47 -19.52 -3.66 2.85
CA ARG A 47 -18.61 -3.54 4.00
C ARG A 47 -17.66 -4.73 3.98
N LEU A 48 -16.47 -4.55 3.43
CA LEU A 48 -15.46 -5.59 3.35
C LEU A 48 -15.04 -5.92 4.78
N VAL A 49 -15.54 -7.04 5.29
CA VAL A 49 -15.15 -7.54 6.61
C VAL A 49 -13.81 -8.23 6.44
N GLN A 50 -12.75 -7.60 6.96
CA GLN A 50 -11.45 -8.23 7.00
C GLN A 50 -11.44 -9.35 8.05
N LEU A 51 -11.34 -10.61 7.59
CA LEU A 51 -11.21 -11.77 8.46
C LEU A 51 -9.74 -12.21 8.54
N THR A 52 -9.26 -12.44 9.76
CA THR A 52 -7.95 -13.06 10.00
C THR A 52 -8.13 -14.35 10.78
N SER A 53 -7.44 -15.41 10.35
CA SER A 53 -7.50 -16.71 11.01
C SER A 53 -6.10 -17.34 11.09
N ARG A 54 -5.88 -18.14 12.14
CA ARG A 54 -4.64 -18.89 12.34
C ARG A 54 -4.84 -20.30 11.82
N VAL A 55 -3.93 -20.73 10.95
CA VAL A 55 -3.90 -22.10 10.39
C VAL A 55 -2.51 -22.70 10.54
N LYS A 56 -2.41 -24.01 10.35
CA LYS A 56 -1.11 -24.72 10.36
C LYS A 56 -0.23 -24.21 9.22
N THR A 57 1.09 -24.15 9.45
CA THR A 57 2.07 -23.74 8.44
C THR A 57 1.99 -24.58 7.17
N SER A 58 1.84 -25.90 7.31
CA SER A 58 1.67 -26.83 6.19
C SER A 58 0.45 -26.51 5.32
N THR A 59 -0.62 -25.98 5.91
CA THR A 59 -1.80 -25.52 5.16
C THR A 59 -1.48 -24.26 4.36
N VAL A 60 -0.73 -23.32 4.94
CA VAL A 60 -0.29 -22.09 4.25
C VAL A 60 0.61 -22.43 3.06
N ASP A 61 1.53 -23.39 3.24
CA ASP A 61 2.45 -23.81 2.18
C ASP A 61 1.70 -24.44 1.01
N ARG A 62 0.77 -25.36 1.29
CA ARG A 62 -0.10 -25.96 0.27
C ARG A 62 -0.95 -24.91 -0.45
N LEU A 63 -1.53 -23.96 0.29
CA LEU A 63 -2.32 -22.87 -0.30
C LEU A 63 -1.47 -21.98 -1.21
N ARG A 64 -0.23 -21.68 -0.82
CA ARG A 64 0.71 -20.92 -1.64
C ARG A 64 1.07 -21.66 -2.92
N GLU A 65 1.39 -22.96 -2.83
CA GLU A 65 1.72 -23.77 -4.00
C GLU A 65 0.55 -23.86 -4.97
N TYR A 66 -0.66 -24.09 -4.45
CA TYR A 66 -1.87 -24.16 -5.26
C TYR A 66 -2.19 -22.82 -5.95
N ALA A 67 -2.11 -21.70 -5.21
CA ALA A 67 -2.28 -20.35 -5.77
C ALA A 67 -1.30 -20.08 -6.93
N HIS A 68 -0.05 -20.50 -6.78
CA HIS A 68 0.96 -20.36 -7.82
C HIS A 68 0.64 -21.20 -9.07
N LYS A 69 0.27 -22.48 -8.89
CA LYS A 69 -0.07 -23.38 -10.02
C LYS A 69 -1.30 -22.92 -10.78
N SER A 70 -2.33 -22.50 -10.06
CA SER A 70 -3.63 -22.12 -10.63
C SER A 70 -3.68 -20.66 -11.09
N ARG A 71 -2.64 -19.86 -10.82
CA ARG A 71 -2.58 -18.40 -11.11
C ARG A 71 -3.76 -17.62 -10.51
N VAL A 72 -4.21 -18.02 -9.33
CA VAL A 72 -5.33 -17.39 -8.60
C VAL A 72 -4.82 -16.85 -7.26
N SER A 73 -5.47 -15.85 -6.69
CA SER A 73 -5.06 -15.34 -5.39
C SER A 73 -5.42 -16.34 -4.28
N LYS A 74 -4.64 -16.32 -3.19
CA LYS A 74 -4.96 -17.14 -2.00
C LYS A 74 -6.33 -16.78 -1.42
N GLN A 75 -6.72 -15.52 -1.53
CA GLN A 75 -7.99 -15.03 -1.03
C GLN A 75 -9.15 -15.64 -1.82
N ASP A 76 -9.09 -15.62 -3.15
CA ASP A 76 -10.13 -16.23 -4.00
C ASP A 76 -10.29 -17.72 -3.70
N ILE A 77 -9.18 -18.43 -3.50
CA ILE A 77 -9.20 -19.86 -3.14
C ILE A 77 -9.91 -20.08 -1.80
N ILE A 78 -9.65 -19.22 -0.81
CA ILE A 78 -10.32 -19.29 0.50
C ILE A 78 -11.80 -18.95 0.36
N GLU A 79 -12.16 -17.92 -0.41
CA GLU A 79 -13.55 -17.51 -0.62
C GLU A 79 -14.37 -18.60 -1.31
N ILE A 80 -13.81 -19.25 -2.34
CA ILE A 80 -14.45 -20.40 -3.00
C ILE A 80 -14.62 -21.56 -2.02
N ALA A 81 -13.57 -21.91 -1.28
CA ALA A 81 -13.63 -23.01 -0.31
C ALA A 81 -14.64 -22.73 0.82
N LEU A 82 -14.76 -21.48 1.27
CA LEU A 82 -15.74 -21.07 2.26
C LEU A 82 -17.16 -21.17 1.70
N ARG A 83 -17.39 -20.72 0.46
CA ARG A 83 -18.69 -20.84 -0.20
C ARG A 83 -19.10 -22.30 -0.33
N GLU A 84 -18.22 -23.16 -0.84
CA GLU A 84 -18.49 -24.60 -0.96
C GLU A 84 -18.76 -25.26 0.40
N TYR A 85 -18.08 -24.80 1.46
CA TYR A 85 -18.31 -25.29 2.80
C TYR A 85 -19.69 -24.87 3.33
N LEU A 86 -20.07 -23.60 3.15
CA LEU A 86 -21.38 -23.08 3.58
C LEU A 86 -22.52 -23.73 2.80
N ASP A 87 -22.37 -23.89 1.48
CA ASP A 87 -23.35 -24.58 0.63
C ASP A 87 -23.59 -26.03 1.10
N LYS A 88 -22.52 -26.74 1.50
CA LYS A 88 -22.62 -28.10 2.06
C LYS A 88 -23.30 -28.14 3.42
N MET A 89 -23.22 -27.05 4.19
CA MET A 89 -23.81 -26.95 5.53
C MET A 89 -25.25 -26.39 5.49
N GLY A 90 -25.75 -25.97 4.31
CA GLY A 90 -27.09 -25.41 4.14
C GLY A 90 -27.26 -24.03 4.79
N ALA A 91 -26.16 -23.26 4.87
CA ALA A 91 -26.12 -21.91 5.45
C ALA A 91 -26.49 -20.82 4.43
#